data_AF-A0A9E8LZX0-F1
#
_entry.id   AF-A0A9E8LZX0-F1
#
_cell.length_a   1.000
_cell.length_b   1.000
_cell.length_c   1.000
_cell.angle_alpha   90.00
_cell.angle_beta   90.00
_cell.angle_gamma   90.00
#
_symmetry.space_group_name_H-M   'P 1'
#
loop_
_entity.id
_entity.type
_entity.pdbx_description
1 polymer ?
#
loop_
_entity_poly.entity_id
_entity_poly.type
_entity_poly.pdbx_seq_one_letter_code
_entity_poly.pdbx_strand_id
1 'polypeptide(L)' 'MKKPYGIRLDGCIYTNNEKDLSEEEFSNAFIEFIEEKGWNFGGGLYQIDEEGNFILDIE' A
#
# COMPACT_ATOMS: atom_id res chain seq x y z
N MET A 1 -0.87 25.33 -17.27
CA MET A 1 -1.06 24.83 -15.89
C MET A 1 0.26 24.31 -15.36
N LYS A 2 0.62 24.64 -14.12
CA LYS A 2 1.79 24.04 -13.45
C LYS A 2 1.47 22.58 -13.14
N LYS A 3 2.36 21.65 -13.50
CA LYS A 3 2.23 20.25 -13.08
C LYS A 3 2.57 20.17 -11.58
N PRO A 4 1.75 19.53 -10.74
CA PRO A 4 2.09 19.35 -9.33
C PRO A 4 3.34 18.46 -9.22
N TYR A 5 4.14 18.70 -8.18
CA TYR A 5 5.17 17.75 -7.75
C TYR A 5 4.51 16.66 -6.90
N GLY A 6 4.96 15.42 -7.04
CA GLY A 6 4.47 14.27 -6.28
C GLY A 6 5.62 13.52 -5.60
N ILE A 7 5.26 12.54 -4.77
CA ILE A 7 6.21 11.62 -4.13
C ILE A 7 5.99 10.23 -4.72
N ARG A 8 7.08 9.56 -5.13
CA ARG A 8 7.06 8.16 -5.52
C ARG A 8 7.35 7.30 -4.30
N LEU A 9 6.54 6.28 -4.08
CA LEU A 9 6.75 5.26 -3.06
C LEU A 9 7.33 4.02 -3.75
N ASP A 10 8.43 3.50 -3.24
CA ASP A 10 9.05 2.24 -3.68
C ASP A 10 9.39 1.43 -2.42
N GLY A 11 8.88 0.20 -2.34
CA GLY A 11 9.15 -0.70 -1.21
C GLY A 11 8.00 -1.66 -0.92
N CYS A 12 8.20 -2.48 0.11
CA CYS A 12 7.26 -3.47 0.61
C CYS A 12 7.05 -3.28 2.11
N ILE A 13 5.87 -3.65 2.61
CA ILE A 13 5.49 -3.51 4.02
C ILE A 13 5.18 -4.89 4.56
N TYR A 14 5.73 -5.18 5.73
CA TYR A 14 5.59 -6.45 6.44
C TYR A 14 5.26 -6.16 7.90
N THR A 15 4.65 -7.13 8.58
CA THR A 15 4.47 -7.06 10.04
C THR A 15 5.67 -7.65 10.77
N ASN A 16 5.83 -7.30 12.04
CA ASN A 16 6.88 -7.86 12.90
C ASN A 16 6.34 -8.93 13.88
N ASN A 17 5.06 -9.27 13.80
CA ASN A 17 4.35 -10.04 14.84
C ASN A 17 3.79 -11.37 14.33
N GLU A 18 4.42 -11.97 13.31
CA GLU A 18 4.06 -13.28 12.72
C GLU A 18 2.64 -13.36 12.11
N LYS A 19 1.86 -12.29 12.16
CA LYS A 19 0.57 -12.19 11.48
C LYS A 19 0.80 -11.62 10.09
N ASP A 20 0.36 -12.32 9.06
CA ASP A 20 0.43 -11.80 7.71
C ASP A 20 -0.43 -10.53 7.55
N LEU A 21 0.10 -9.55 6.82
CA LEU A 21 -0.61 -8.32 6.48
C LEU A 21 -1.36 -8.55 5.17
N SER A 22 -2.69 -8.49 5.21
CA SER A 22 -3.48 -8.56 3.99
C SER A 22 -3.47 -7.21 3.26
N GLU A 23 -3.61 -7.28 1.94
CA GLU A 23 -3.71 -6.11 1.08
C GLU A 23 -4.91 -5.26 1.49
N GLU A 24 -6.05 -5.87 1.81
CA GLU A 24 -7.27 -5.16 2.25
C GLU A 24 -7.06 -4.43 3.59
N GLU A 25 -6.42 -5.07 4.58
CA GLU A 25 -6.16 -4.43 5.88
C GLU A 25 -5.25 -3.20 5.70
N PHE A 26 -4.19 -3.36 4.90
CA PHE A 26 -3.27 -2.28 4.61
C PHE A 26 -3.90 -1.17 3.76
N SER A 27 -4.60 -1.52 2.68
CA SER A 27 -5.14 -0.56 1.71
C SER A 27 -6.20 0.32 2.34
N ASN A 28 -7.10 -0.24 3.16
CA ASN A 28 -8.07 0.54 3.91
C ASN A 28 -7.40 1.57 4.82
N ALA A 29 -6.44 1.14 5.65
CA ALA A 29 -5.73 2.04 6.57
C ALA A 29 -4.88 3.09 5.84
N PHE A 30 -4.19 2.70 4.76
CA PHE A 30 -3.34 3.58 3.98
C PHE A 30 -4.15 4.63 3.22
N ILE A 31 -5.25 4.24 2.56
CA ILE A 31 -6.12 5.17 1.83
C ILE A 31 -6.79 6.15 2.80
N GLU A 32 -7.28 5.69 3.94
CA GLU A 32 -7.84 6.56 4.99
C GLU A 32 -6.82 7.64 5.40
N PHE A 33 -5.58 7.24 5.71
CA PHE A 33 -4.51 8.17 6.04
C PHE A 33 -4.23 9.21 4.93
N ILE A 34 -4.22 8.79 3.66
CA ILE A 34 -3.97 9.69 2.52
C ILE A 34 -5.11 10.71 2.37
N GLU A 35 -6.36 10.25 2.46
CA GLU A 35 -7.54 11.10 2.30
C GLU A 35 -7.72 12.09 3.45
N GLU A 36 -7.40 11.69 4.69
CA GLU A 36 -7.40 12.59 5.86
C GLU A 36 -6.45 13.79 5.70
N LYS A 37 -5.38 13.64 4.89
CA LYS A 37 -4.44 14.74 4.59
C LYS A 37 -4.84 15.55 3.36
N GLY A 38 -5.95 15.21 2.70
CA GLY A 38 -6.37 15.80 1.43
C GLY A 38 -5.44 15.47 0.27
N TRP A 39 -4.69 14.37 0.37
CA TRP A 39 -3.82 13.88 -0.70
C TRP A 39 -4.59 12.88 -1.58
N ASN A 40 -3.98 12.54 -2.71
CA ASN A 40 -4.53 11.52 -3.61
C ASN A 40 -3.42 10.53 -3.90
N PHE A 41 -3.72 9.24 -3.77
CA PHE A 41 -2.83 8.18 -4.19
C PHE A 41 -3.29 7.63 -5.54
N GLY A 42 -2.37 7.57 -6.50
CA GLY A 42 -2.58 6.94 -7.80
C GLY A 42 -1.58 5.80 -7.97
N GLY A 43 -2.07 4.56 -7.95
CA GLY A 43 -1.24 3.37 -8.01
C GLY A 43 -2.03 2.11 -7.67
N GLY A 44 -1.34 0.98 -7.60
CA GLY A 44 -1.89 -0.28 -7.11
C GLY A 44 -1.20 -0.70 -5.82
N LEU A 45 -1.99 -1.28 -4.93
CA LEU A 45 -1.53 -2.02 -3.77
C LEU A 45 -1.76 -3.50 -4.10
N TYR A 46 -0.78 -4.35 -3.80
CA TYR A 46 -0.80 -5.75 -4.20
C TYR A 46 -0.24 -6.61 -3.09
N GLN A 47 -0.89 -7.76 -2.87
CA GLN A 47 -0.36 -8.78 -1.98
C GLN A 47 0.90 -9.40 -2.61
N ILE A 48 1.91 -9.62 -1.77
CA ILE A 48 3.14 -10.33 -2.14
C ILE A 48 3.47 -11.42 -1.12
N ASP A 49 4.23 -12.42 -1.56
CA ASP A 49 4.85 -13.42 -0.67
C ASP A 49 6.20 -12.92 -0.10
N GLU A 50 6.87 -13.79 0.67
CA GLU A 50 8.17 -13.51 1.29
C GLU A 50 9.31 -13.30 0.29
N GLU A 51 9.17 -13.79 -0.94
CA GLU A 51 10.13 -13.61 -2.03
C GLU A 51 9.84 -12.34 -2.87
N GLY A 52 8.71 -11.67 -2.58
CA GLY A 52 8.26 -10.48 -3.29
C GLY A 52 7.47 -10.77 -4.57
N ASN A 53 7.01 -12.01 -4.78
CA ASN A 53 6.16 -12.35 -5.90
C ASN A 53 4.71 -11.95 -5.62
N PHE A 54 3.99 -11.49 -6.64
CA PHE A 54 2.57 -11.17 -6.52
C PHE A 54 1.73 -12.43 -6.27
N ILE A 55 0.82 -12.33 -5.30
CA ILE A 55 -0.19 -13.35 -5.02
C ILE A 55 -1.60 -12.73 -5.03
N LEU A 56 -2.63 -13.56 -5.18
CA LEU A 56 -4.00 -13.08 -5.40
C LEU A 56 -4.60 -12.45 -4.16
N ASP A 57 -4.41 -13.07 -3.00
CA ASP A 57 -4.71 -12.54 -1.68
C ASP A 57 -4.25 -13.55 -0.62
N ILE A 58 -4.31 -13.15 0.64
CA ILE A 58 -4.28 -14.05 1.80
C ILE A 58 -5.63 -13.93 2.53
N GLU A 59 -6.30 -15.06 2.78
CA GLU A 59 -7.55 -15.12 3.56
C GLU A 59 -7.31 -14.92 5.06
#